data_AF-A0A7C2FQM0-F1
#
_entry.id   AF-A0A7C2FQM0-F1
#
_cell.length_a   1.000
_cell.length_b   1.000
_cell.length_c   1.000
_cell.angle_alpha   90.00
_cell.angle_beta   90.00
_cell.angle_gamma   90.00
#
_symmetry.space_group_name_H-M   'P 1'
#
loop_
_entity.id
_entity.type
_entity.pdbx_description
1 polymer ?
#
loop_
_entity_poly.entity_id
_entity_poly.type
_entity_poly.pdbx_seq_one_letter_code
_entity_poly.pdbx_strand_id
1 'polypeptide(L)'
;MAEGLREQLERLTSGWLGATHLQRPPRVSSRPIEDLVGGQVVDTEQGPCVLVDRYHPPGYRHGRIEINSTLSHRLETLAAIGRDPNLRHLDLQRSAFLDVETTGLAGGAGTYAFLVGIGWFEGEDFHLRQVFMRDYSEEPALISLIHDTLGP
;
A
#
# COMPACT_ATOMS: atom_id res chain seq x y z
N MET A 1 2.91 -0.54 37.17
CA MET A 1 2.98 0.42 36.04
C MET A 1 1.85 0.21 35.02
N ALA A 2 1.45 -1.03 34.69
CA ALA A 2 0.37 -1.30 33.73
C ALA A 2 -1.08 -1.16 34.29
N GLU A 3 -1.25 -1.25 35.61
CA GLU A 3 -2.57 -1.28 36.25
C GLU A 3 -3.23 0.11 36.30
N GLY A 4 -2.45 1.16 36.54
CA GLY A 4 -2.93 2.55 36.56
C GLY A 4 -3.37 3.09 35.19
N LEU A 5 -2.81 2.56 34.09
CA LEU A 5 -3.19 2.97 32.74
C LEU A 5 -4.60 2.47 32.39
N ARG A 6 -4.95 1.26 32.85
CA ARG A 6 -6.26 0.66 32.62
C ARG A 6 -7.36 1.41 33.38
N GLU A 7 -7.07 1.80 34.62
CA GLU A 7 -7.95 2.64 35.43
C GLU A 7 -8.12 4.06 34.84
N GLN A 8 -7.05 4.65 34.29
CA GLN A 8 -7.13 5.93 33.59
C GLN A 8 -7.96 5.85 32.30
N LEU A 9 -7.85 4.74 31.55
CA LEU A 9 -8.65 4.50 30.34
C LEU A 9 -10.13 4.26 30.69
N GLU A 10 -10.42 3.51 31.75
CA GLU A 10 -11.79 3.26 32.22
C GLU A 10 -12.48 4.54 32.72
N ARG A 11 -11.73 5.47 33.32
CA ARG A 11 -12.21 6.81 33.70
C ARG A 11 -12.51 7.71 32.51
N LEU A 12 -11.79 7.55 31.40
CA LEU A 12 -12.05 8.28 30.16
C LEU A 12 -13.28 7.72 29.43
N THR A 13 -13.54 6.41 29.53
CA THR A 13 -14.68 5.75 28.86
C THR A 13 -15.97 5.75 29.67
N SER A 14 -15.91 5.85 30.99
CA SER A 14 -17.11 5.86 31.87
C SER A 14 -17.96 7.13 31.74
N GLY A 15 -17.42 8.21 31.17
CA GLY A 15 -18.18 9.39 30.75
C GLY A 15 -18.90 9.26 29.39
N TRP A 16 -18.68 8.16 28.66
CA TRP A 16 -19.24 7.92 27.31
C TRP A 16 -20.36 6.87 27.28
N LEU A 17 -20.87 6.43 28.44
CA LEU A 17 -22.14 5.70 28.54
C LEU A 17 -23.32 6.68 28.44
N GLY A 18 -23.38 7.34 27.27
CA GLY A 18 -24.41 8.30 26.85
C GLY A 18 -24.37 8.56 25.34
N ALA A 19 -23.75 7.67 24.56
CA ALA A 19 -23.59 7.81 23.11
C ALA A 19 -24.86 7.44 22.30
N THR A 20 -26.06 7.65 22.86
CA THR A 20 -27.32 7.50 22.13
C THR A 20 -27.61 8.67 21.17
N HIS A 21 -26.73 9.68 21.10
CA HIS A 21 -26.96 10.86 20.26
C HIS A 21 -25.70 11.44 19.62
N LEU A 22 -24.75 10.60 19.18
CA LEU A 22 -23.80 11.02 18.16
C LEU A 22 -24.50 10.90 16.81
N GLN A 23 -25.09 12.00 16.35
CA GLN A 23 -25.55 12.08 14.97
C GLN A 23 -24.32 11.81 14.08
N ARG A 24 -24.32 10.66 13.41
CA ARG A 24 -23.32 10.35 12.39
C ARG A 24 -23.35 11.52 11.41
N PRO A 25 -22.25 12.26 11.21
CA PRO A 25 -22.25 13.39 10.29
C PRO A 25 -22.81 12.89 8.94
N PRO A 26 -23.64 13.70 8.26
CA PRO A 26 -24.21 13.30 6.98
C PRO A 26 -23.07 12.79 6.11
N ARG A 27 -23.22 11.58 5.56
CA ARG A 27 -22.24 11.03 4.62
C ARG A 27 -22.11 12.05 3.49
N VAL A 28 -21.07 12.86 3.52
CA VAL A 28 -20.62 13.61 2.36
C VAL A 28 -20.48 12.55 1.28
N SER A 29 -21.09 12.76 0.10
CA SER A 29 -20.92 11.84 -1.03
C SER A 29 -19.43 11.73 -1.30
N SER A 30 -18.81 10.67 -0.78
CA SER A 30 -17.40 10.42 -0.99
C SER A 30 -17.29 10.04 -2.46
N ARG A 31 -16.46 10.78 -3.20
CA ARG A 31 -16.07 10.37 -4.54
C ARG A 31 -15.54 8.93 -4.47
N PRO A 32 -15.87 8.07 -5.44
CA PRO A 32 -15.24 6.74 -5.56
C PRO A 32 -13.72 6.84 -5.45
N ILE A 33 -13.06 5.80 -4.92
CA ILE A 33 -11.61 5.85 -4.68
C ILE A 33 -10.85 6.04 -5.99
N GLU A 34 -11.29 5.39 -7.06
CA GLU A 34 -10.77 5.52 -8.42
C GLU A 34 -10.70 6.98 -8.88
N ASP A 35 -11.72 7.80 -8.58
CA ASP A 35 -11.71 9.22 -8.92
C ASP A 35 -10.72 10.02 -8.06
N LEU A 36 -10.53 9.62 -6.80
CA LEU A 36 -9.64 10.30 -5.86
C LEU A 36 -8.16 10.04 -6.17
N VAL A 37 -7.81 8.81 -6.53
CA VAL A 37 -6.43 8.41 -6.84
C VAL A 37 -6.08 8.57 -8.32
N GLY A 38 -7.09 8.81 -9.17
CA GLY A 38 -6.93 8.84 -10.63
C GLY A 38 -6.70 7.44 -11.20
N GLY A 39 -7.38 6.45 -10.64
CA GLY A 39 -7.33 5.05 -11.03
C GLY A 39 -8.45 4.64 -11.98
N GLN A 40 -8.37 3.40 -12.46
CA GLN A 40 -9.35 2.77 -13.33
C GLN A 40 -9.87 1.50 -12.66
N VAL A 41 -11.16 1.23 -12.79
CA VAL A 41 -11.72 -0.07 -12.41
C VAL A 41 -11.40 -1.05 -13.53
N VAL A 42 -10.72 -2.14 -13.20
CA VAL A 42 -10.36 -3.22 -14.12
C VAL A 42 -11.11 -4.48 -13.70
N ASP A 43 -11.81 -5.09 -14.65
CA ASP A 43 -12.46 -6.38 -14.46
C ASP A 43 -11.45 -7.51 -14.67
N THR A 44 -11.33 -8.41 -13.69
CA THR A 44 -10.57 -9.66 -13.79
C THR A 44 -11.54 -10.84 -13.79
N GLU A 45 -11.02 -12.04 -14.07
CA GLU A 45 -11.81 -13.28 -13.91
C GLU A 45 -12.33 -13.49 -12.46
N GLN A 46 -11.68 -12.86 -11.49
CA GLN A 46 -12.00 -12.95 -10.06
C GLN A 46 -12.84 -11.76 -9.56
N GLY A 47 -13.28 -10.88 -10.45
CA GLY A 47 -14.04 -9.67 -10.11
C GLY A 47 -13.26 -8.37 -10.36
N PRO A 48 -13.87 -7.21 -10.06
CA PRO A 48 -13.27 -5.92 -10.34
C PRO A 48 -12.27 -5.51 -9.26
N CYS A 49 -11.31 -4.66 -9.63
CA CYS A 49 -10.38 -4.03 -8.71
C CYS A 49 -9.96 -2.65 -9.24
N VAL A 50 -9.48 -1.75 -8.40
CA VAL A 50 -9.00 -0.43 -8.85
C VAL A 50 -7.50 -0.48 -9.10
N LEU A 51 -7.08 -0.09 -10.30
CA LEU A 51 -5.70 -0.03 -10.73
C LEU A 51 -5.25 1.42 -10.95
N VAL A 52 -4.08 1.77 -10.45
CA VAL A 52 -3.42 3.06 -10.72
C VAL A 52 -2.03 2.77 -11.26
N ASP A 53 -1.77 3.17 -12.49
CA ASP A 53 -0.43 3.14 -13.07
C ASP A 53 0.14 4.56 -13.16
N ARG A 54 1.39 4.73 -12.74
CA ARG A 54 2.17 5.94 -12.91
C ARG A 54 3.53 5.62 -13.52
N TYR A 55 3.94 6.46 -14.45
CA TYR A 55 5.22 6.37 -15.14
C TYR A 55 6.07 7.56 -14.71
N HIS A 56 7.27 7.27 -14.24
CA HIS A 56 8.23 8.26 -13.76
C HIS A 56 9.46 8.22 -14.66
N PRO A 57 9.59 9.19 -15.61
CA PRO A 57 10.70 9.18 -16.54
C PRO A 57 12.03 9.52 -15.86
N PRO A 58 13.17 9.29 -16.55
CA PRO A 58 14.47 9.77 -16.11
C PRO A 58 14.42 11.25 -15.74
N GLY A 59 15.05 11.65 -14.63
CA GLY A 59 14.93 13.00 -14.10
C GLY A 59 13.75 13.22 -13.16
N TYR A 60 12.77 12.31 -13.08
CA TYR A 60 11.66 12.44 -12.14
C TYR A 60 12.16 12.42 -10.70
N ARG A 61 11.77 13.45 -9.96
CA ARG A 61 12.15 13.65 -8.56
C ARG A 61 10.99 13.36 -7.64
N HIS A 62 11.19 12.41 -6.72
CA HIS A 62 10.34 12.24 -5.55
C HIS A 62 10.97 12.97 -4.36
N GLY A 63 10.42 14.14 -4.03
CA GLY A 63 11.04 15.05 -3.07
C GLY A 63 12.42 15.51 -3.55
N ARG A 64 13.47 15.13 -2.81
CA ARG A 64 14.86 15.51 -3.13
C ARG A 64 15.62 14.48 -3.96
N ILE A 65 15.04 13.29 -4.16
CA ILE A 65 15.69 12.13 -4.76
C ILE A 65 15.16 11.94 -6.18
N GLU A 66 16.05 11.72 -7.13
CA GLU A 66 15.69 11.28 -8.47
C GLU A 66 15.54 9.76 -8.45
N ILE A 67 14.40 9.21 -8.88
CA ILE A 67 14.10 7.79 -8.65
C ILE A 67 15.10 6.88 -9.40
N ASN A 68 15.37 7.17 -10.66
CA ASN A 68 16.32 6.42 -11.50
C ASN A 68 17.76 6.42 -10.94
N SER A 69 18.13 7.37 -10.07
CA SER A 69 19.49 7.44 -9.52
C SER A 69 19.84 6.17 -8.74
N THR A 70 18.83 5.46 -8.22
CA THR A 70 18.97 4.16 -7.57
C THR A 70 19.63 3.10 -8.45
N LEU A 71 19.44 3.15 -9.79
CA LEU A 71 20.11 2.25 -10.75
C LEU A 71 21.63 2.40 -10.73
N SER A 72 22.14 3.57 -10.36
CA SER A 72 23.58 3.85 -10.24
C SER A 72 24.13 3.65 -8.83
N HIS A 73 23.28 3.30 -7.85
CA HIS A 73 23.71 3.15 -6.47
C HIS A 73 24.38 1.81 -6.21
N ARG A 74 25.40 1.87 -5.35
CA ARG A 74 26.12 0.73 -4.82
C ARG A 74 25.22 -0.08 -3.87
N LEU A 75 24.88 -1.31 -4.24
CA LEU A 75 23.97 -2.19 -3.50
C LEU A 75 24.60 -2.77 -2.21
N GLU A 76 25.84 -2.42 -1.90
CA GLU A 76 26.51 -2.78 -0.65
C GLU A 76 25.75 -2.28 0.57
N THR A 77 25.17 -1.07 0.50
CA THR A 77 24.33 -0.53 1.57
C THR A 77 23.03 -1.33 1.71
N LEU A 78 22.40 -1.70 0.60
CA LEU A 78 21.19 -2.53 0.61
C LEU A 78 21.48 -3.90 1.24
N ALA A 79 22.58 -4.54 0.86
CA ALA A 79 23.02 -5.81 1.44
C ALA A 79 23.32 -5.73 2.95
N ALA A 80 23.92 -4.63 3.40
CA ALA A 80 24.18 -4.41 4.81
C ALA A 80 22.88 -4.22 5.61
N ILE A 81 21.94 -3.43 5.11
CA ILE A 81 20.64 -3.18 5.77
C ILE A 81 19.79 -4.45 5.78
N GLY A 82 19.68 -5.12 4.64
CA GLY A 82 18.93 -6.38 4.49
C GLY A 82 19.58 -7.57 5.17
N ARG A 83 20.82 -7.43 5.66
CA ARG A 83 21.64 -8.50 6.26
C ARG A 83 21.77 -9.72 5.35
N ASP A 84 21.80 -9.49 4.05
CA ASP A 84 21.94 -10.51 3.03
C ASP A 84 23.02 -10.10 2.02
N PRO A 85 24.17 -10.80 1.99
CA PRO A 85 25.24 -10.50 1.03
C PRO A 85 24.83 -10.74 -0.43
N ASN A 86 23.80 -11.55 -0.70
CA ASN A 86 23.35 -11.82 -2.07
C ASN A 86 22.74 -10.57 -2.72
N LEU A 87 22.17 -9.65 -1.93
CA LEU A 87 21.60 -8.38 -2.43
C LEU A 87 22.62 -7.49 -3.15
N ARG A 88 23.93 -7.72 -2.98
CA ARG A 88 24.99 -6.99 -3.72
C ARG A 88 24.98 -7.29 -5.21
N HIS A 89 24.40 -8.41 -5.61
CA HIS A 89 24.33 -8.89 -6.99
C HIS A 89 22.92 -8.76 -7.57
N LEU A 90 22.02 -8.07 -6.87
CA LEU A 90 20.65 -7.87 -7.33
C LEU A 90 20.66 -7.05 -8.62
N ASP A 91 19.99 -7.56 -9.64
CA ASP A 91 19.75 -6.82 -10.88
C ASP A 91 18.47 -6.00 -10.73
N LEU A 92 18.60 -4.68 -10.54
CA LEU A 92 17.44 -3.79 -10.37
C LEU A 92 16.55 -3.71 -11.61
N GLN A 93 17.06 -4.03 -12.80
CA GLN A 93 16.26 -4.12 -14.03
C GLN A 93 15.35 -5.37 -14.04
N ARG A 94 15.63 -6.33 -13.17
CA ARG A 94 14.87 -7.59 -13.04
C ARG A 94 14.28 -7.74 -11.64
N SER A 95 14.11 -6.63 -10.95
CA SER A 95 13.59 -6.58 -9.58
C SER A 95 12.28 -5.80 -9.53
N ALA A 96 11.40 -6.24 -8.64
CA ALA A 96 10.22 -5.49 -8.25
C ALA A 96 10.36 -4.99 -6.80
N PHE A 97 9.87 -3.79 -6.54
CA PHE A 97 9.75 -3.18 -5.23
C PHE A 97 8.30 -3.31 -4.78
N LEU A 98 8.07 -3.96 -3.64
CA LEU A 98 6.73 -4.22 -3.12
C LEU A 98 6.53 -3.48 -1.79
N ASP A 99 5.39 -2.81 -1.67
CA ASP A 99 4.91 -2.23 -0.42
C ASP A 99 3.41 -2.51 -0.26
N VAL A 100 2.97 -2.78 0.96
CA VAL A 100 1.57 -3.16 1.25
C VAL A 100 1.01 -2.35 2.40
N GLU A 101 -0.21 -1.85 2.21
CA GLU A 101 -0.97 -1.21 3.26
C GLU A 101 -2.10 -2.15 3.71
N THR A 102 -2.15 -2.39 5.02
CA THR A 102 -3.07 -3.37 5.60
C THR A 102 -4.10 -2.74 6.51
N THR A 103 -5.27 -3.36 6.63
CA THR A 103 -6.22 -3.02 7.70
C THR A 103 -5.56 -3.23 9.07
N GLY A 104 -5.70 -2.26 9.96
CA GLY A 104 -5.02 -2.27 11.26
C GLY A 104 -5.36 -3.47 12.15
N LEU A 105 -4.44 -3.82 13.04
CA LEU A 105 -4.47 -5.03 13.89
C LEU A 105 -5.48 -5.00 15.06
N ALA A 106 -6.37 -4.01 15.13
CA ALA A 106 -7.30 -3.84 16.24
C ALA A 106 -8.54 -4.74 16.11
N GLY A 107 -8.34 -6.05 16.32
CA GLY A 107 -9.32 -7.03 16.82
C GLY A 107 -10.65 -7.15 16.07
N GLY A 108 -10.72 -8.09 15.11
CA GLY A 108 -11.99 -8.76 14.79
C GLY A 108 -12.20 -9.12 13.32
N ALA A 109 -11.77 -8.27 12.38
CA ALA A 109 -12.08 -8.45 10.95
C ALA A 109 -11.01 -9.22 10.15
N GLY A 110 -9.79 -9.34 10.66
CA GLY A 110 -8.63 -9.86 9.92
C GLY A 110 -7.74 -8.73 9.35
N THR A 111 -6.52 -9.08 8.95
CA THR A 111 -5.54 -8.18 8.33
C THR A 111 -5.58 -8.40 6.83
N TYR A 112 -6.13 -7.43 6.08
CA TYR A 112 -6.19 -7.48 4.62
C TYR A 112 -5.26 -6.43 4.03
N ALA A 113 -4.51 -6.78 3.00
CA ALA A 113 -3.78 -5.81 2.17
C ALA A 113 -4.80 -5.12 1.24
N PHE A 114 -5.28 -3.94 1.64
CA PHE A 114 -6.27 -3.21 0.83
C PHE A 114 -5.61 -2.37 -0.27
N LEU A 115 -4.30 -2.17 -0.19
CA LEU A 115 -3.49 -1.53 -1.21
C LEU A 115 -2.16 -2.27 -1.32
N VAL A 116 -1.78 -2.62 -2.54
CA VAL A 116 -0.46 -3.15 -2.87
C VAL A 116 0.19 -2.28 -3.93
N GLY A 117 1.34 -1.71 -3.61
CA GLY A 117 2.20 -0.97 -4.54
C GLY A 117 3.30 -1.87 -5.09
N ILE A 118 3.45 -1.88 -6.42
CA ILE A 118 4.49 -2.60 -7.16
C ILE A 118 5.25 -1.59 -8.00
N GLY A 119 6.54 -1.43 -7.74
CA GLY A 119 7.44 -0.62 -8.53
C GLY A 119 8.43 -1.47 -9.31
N TRP A 120 8.77 -1.12 -10.55
CA TRP A 120 9.86 -1.76 -11.29
C TRP A 120 10.49 -0.77 -12.27
N PHE A 121 11.69 -1.10 -12.74
CA PHE A 121 12.35 -0.36 -13.81
C PHE A 121 12.09 -1.03 -15.15
N GLU A 122 11.75 -0.23 -16.15
CA GLU A 122 11.76 -0.62 -17.56
C GLU A 122 12.76 0.31 -18.28
N GLY A 123 13.99 -0.16 -18.45
CA GLY A 123 15.09 0.72 -18.87
C GLY A 123 15.41 1.76 -17.80
N GLU A 124 15.29 3.04 -18.12
CA GLU A 124 15.51 4.13 -17.13
C GLU A 124 14.20 4.71 -16.57
N ASP A 125 13.06 4.28 -17.10
CA ASP A 125 11.74 4.67 -16.60
C ASP A 125 11.38 3.83 -15.36
N PHE A 126 10.80 4.46 -14.34
CA PHE A 126 10.26 3.76 -13.18
C PHE A 126 8.73 3.68 -13.26
N HIS A 127 8.22 2.47 -13.24
CA HIS A 127 6.80 2.16 -13.34
C HIS A 127 6.29 1.86 -11.93
N LEU A 128 5.22 2.54 -11.53
CA LEU A 128 4.54 2.30 -10.27
C LEU A 128 3.10 1.88 -10.55
N ARG A 129 2.77 0.66 -10.18
CA ARG A 129 1.41 0.12 -10.17
C ARG A 129 0.89 0.06 -8.74
N GLN A 130 -0.33 0.50 -8.52
CA GLN A 130 -1.02 0.36 -7.25
C GLN A 130 -2.35 -0.34 -7.49
N VAL A 131 -2.57 -1.44 -6.77
CA VAL A 131 -3.81 -2.21 -6.82
C VAL A 131 -4.58 -1.94 -5.52
N PHE A 132 -5.79 -1.44 -5.65
CA PHE A 132 -6.66 -1.03 -4.54
C PHE A 132 -7.91 -1.91 -4.47
N MET A 133 -8.14 -2.47 -3.30
CA MET A 133 -9.35 -3.18 -2.93
C MET A 133 -10.38 -2.18 -2.38
N ARG A 134 -11.58 -2.12 -2.98
CA ARG A 134 -12.69 -1.28 -2.48
C ARG A 134 -13.53 -1.99 -1.43
N ASP A 135 -13.58 -3.32 -1.52
CA ASP A 135 -14.33 -4.21 -0.64
C ASP A 135 -13.58 -5.54 -0.48
N TYR A 136 -13.71 -6.21 0.67
CA TYR A 136 -12.99 -7.48 0.96
C TYR A 136 -13.21 -8.57 -0.10
N SER A 137 -14.36 -8.57 -0.78
CA SER A 137 -14.65 -9.53 -1.86
C SER A 137 -13.74 -9.37 -3.09
N GLU A 138 -13.03 -8.25 -3.23
CA GLU A 138 -12.10 -7.99 -4.35
C GLU A 138 -10.68 -8.51 -4.08
N GLU A 139 -10.39 -9.09 -2.91
CA GLU A 139 -9.07 -9.67 -2.61
C GLU A 139 -8.59 -10.68 -3.68
N PRO A 140 -9.42 -11.62 -4.18
CA PRO A 140 -9.01 -12.53 -5.26
C PRO A 140 -8.62 -11.80 -6.55
N ALA A 141 -9.31 -10.71 -6.91
CA ALA A 141 -8.99 -9.88 -8.07
C ALA A 141 -7.66 -9.14 -7.87
N LEU A 142 -7.44 -8.59 -6.66
CA LEU A 142 -6.18 -7.95 -6.30
C LEU A 142 -4.99 -8.92 -6.41
N ILE A 143 -5.14 -10.14 -5.88
CA ILE A 143 -4.08 -11.17 -5.95
C ILE A 143 -3.82 -11.60 -7.40
N SER A 144 -4.87 -11.74 -8.23
CA SER A 144 -4.72 -12.03 -9.66
C SER A 144 -3.90 -10.96 -10.38
N LEU A 145 -4.20 -9.67 -10.15
CA LEU A 145 -3.47 -8.58 -10.79
C LEU A 145 -2.00 -8.49 -10.35
N ILE A 146 -1.72 -8.79 -9.07
CA ILE A 146 -0.34 -8.86 -8.58
C ILE A 146 0.39 -10.02 -9.25
N HIS A 147 -0.24 -11.20 -9.33
CA HIS A 147 0.33 -12.36 -10.01
C HIS A 147 0.64 -12.05 -11.48
N ASP A 148 -0.29 -11.41 -12.19
CA ASP A 148 -0.09 -11.05 -13.60
C ASP A 148 0.98 -9.97 -13.80
N THR A 149 1.14 -9.06 -12.83
CA THR A 149 2.18 -8.02 -12.87
C THR A 149 3.57 -8.58 -12.57
N LEU A 150 3.68 -9.53 -11.64
CA LEU A 150 4.95 -10.13 -11.22
C LEU A 150 5.28 -11.44 -11.97
N GLY A 151 4.38 -11.89 -12.84
CA GLY A 151 4.54 -13.08 -13.64
C GLY A 151 5.74 -13.00 -14.60
N PRO A 152 6.25 -14.16 -15.05
CA PRO A 152 7.36 -14.23 -16.01
C PRO A 152 7.01 -13.66 -17.40
#